data_AF-A0A7C6E7T3-F1
#
_entry.id   AF-A0A7C6E7T3-F1
#
_cell.length_a   1.000
_cell.length_b   1.000
_cell.length_c   1.000
_cell.angle_alpha   90.00
_cell.angle_beta   90.00
_cell.angle_gamma   90.00
#
_symmetry.space_group_name_H-M   'P 1'
#
loop_
_entity.id
_entity.type
_entity.pdbx_description
1 polymer ?
#
loop_
_entity_poly.entity_id
_entity_poly.type
_entity_poly.pdbx_seq_one_letter_code
_entity_poly.pdbx_strand_id
1 'polypeptide(L)'
;MLTSRDGGQLKVIVELTNRAAGHKVPTGSPLRQLRLQVEVEGYDGRRYTEQRTYGRVTVDARGKTLGLEHEVFLRGVRDVSDTRLLAGEKRQEQFSFAVPPGLQATVKASLTYYYSPMARDERQQKVTFLQLRQLVK
;
A
#
# COMPACT_ATOMS: atom_id res chain seq x y z
N MET A 1 7.07 7.46 -10.00
CA MET A 1 6.96 6.06 -10.47
C MET A 1 7.90 5.90 -11.65
N LEU A 2 8.69 4.84 -11.67
CA LEU A 2 9.59 4.49 -12.77
C LEU A 2 9.21 3.09 -13.25
N THR A 3 9.34 2.84 -14.55
CA THR A 3 9.08 1.53 -15.15
C THR A 3 10.24 1.10 -16.03
N SER A 4 10.54 -0.19 -16.02
CA SER A 4 11.57 -0.78 -16.88
C SER A 4 11.20 -2.21 -17.25
N ARG A 5 11.75 -2.73 -18.35
CA ARG A 5 11.59 -4.13 -18.75
C ARG A 5 12.91 -4.87 -18.59
N ASP A 6 12.85 -6.04 -17.98
CA ASP A 6 14.01 -6.91 -17.78
C ASP A 6 13.55 -8.37 -17.76
N GLY A 7 14.21 -9.24 -18.54
CA GLY A 7 13.94 -10.69 -18.54
C GLY A 7 12.48 -11.10 -18.78
N GLY A 8 11.72 -10.36 -19.59
CA GLY A 8 10.29 -10.63 -19.83
C GLY A 8 9.36 -10.20 -18.68
N GLN A 9 9.87 -9.38 -17.76
CA GLN A 9 9.08 -8.77 -16.69
C GLN A 9 9.02 -7.25 -16.86
N LEU A 10 7.88 -6.68 -16.49
CA LEU A 10 7.73 -5.25 -16.26
C LEU A 10 8.01 -4.96 -14.78
N LYS A 11 9.13 -4.28 -14.53
CA LYS A 11 9.50 -3.77 -13.20
C LYS A 11 8.90 -2.38 -13.00
N VAL A 12 8.20 -2.19 -11.89
CA VAL A 12 7.61 -0.91 -11.50
C VAL A 12 8.20 -0.49 -10.16
N ILE A 13 8.81 0.69 -10.10
CA ILE A 13 9.36 1.28 -8.88
C ILE A 13 8.49 2.47 -8.48
N VAL A 14 7.96 2.43 -7.27
CA VAL A 14 7.19 3.52 -6.67
C VAL A 14 7.94 4.07 -5.49
N GLU A 15 8.26 5.36 -5.53
CA GLU A 15 8.80 6.08 -4.37
C GLU A 15 7.65 6.69 -3.58
N LEU A 16 7.62 6.39 -2.28
CA LEU A 16 6.74 7.00 -1.30
C LEU A 16 7.56 7.94 -0.42
N THR A 17 7.06 9.14 -0.16
CA THR A 17 7.72 10.09 0.75
C THR A 17 6.74 10.64 1.77
N ASN A 18 7.07 10.51 3.04
CA ASN A 18 6.40 11.26 4.10
C ASN A 18 7.02 12.67 4.21
N ARG A 19 6.60 13.59 3.33
CA ARG A 19 7.24 14.92 3.21
C ARG A 19 6.92 15.89 4.35
N ALA A 20 5.71 15.85 4.89
CA ALA A 20 5.19 16.95 5.71
C ALA A 20 4.94 16.58 7.18
N ALA A 21 4.87 15.29 7.52
CA ALA A 21 4.58 14.90 8.89
C ALA A 21 5.86 14.77 9.73
N GLY A 22 5.86 15.42 10.90
CA GLY A 22 6.88 15.21 11.95
C GLY A 22 6.72 13.90 12.73
N HIS A 23 5.91 12.96 12.23
CA HIS A 23 5.58 11.68 12.87
C HIS A 23 5.42 10.58 11.81
N LYS A 24 5.25 9.32 12.27
CA LYS A 24 4.93 8.20 11.37
C LYS A 24 3.58 8.38 10.67
N VAL A 25 3.44 7.95 9.42
CA VAL A 25 2.20 8.03 8.65
C VAL A 25 1.77 6.61 8.22
N PRO A 26 0.50 6.22 8.46
CA PRO A 26 -0.56 7.02 9.09
C PRO A 26 -0.44 7.11 10.63
N THR A 27 -0.95 8.19 11.23
CA THR A 27 -1.04 8.38 12.69
C THR A 27 -2.49 8.32 13.18
N GLY A 28 -2.71 8.37 14.49
CA GLY A 28 -4.03 8.31 15.14
C GLY A 28 -4.43 6.87 15.48
N SER A 29 -5.59 6.43 14.97
CA SER A 29 -6.06 5.05 15.16
C SER A 29 -4.95 4.02 14.87
N PRO A 30 -4.76 3.01 15.74
CA PRO A 30 -3.74 1.99 15.55
C PRO A 30 -3.99 1.10 14.34
N LEU A 31 -5.22 1.09 13.80
CA LEU A 31 -5.62 0.27 12.65
C LEU A 31 -5.66 1.03 11.33
N ARG A 32 -5.25 2.31 11.32
CA ARG A 32 -5.08 3.07 10.08
C ARG A 32 -3.97 2.46 9.23
N GLN A 33 -4.19 2.47 7.92
CA GLN A 33 -3.22 1.94 6.96
C GLN A 33 -3.06 2.87 5.75
N LEU A 34 -1.88 2.85 5.15
CA LEU A 34 -1.72 3.22 3.74
C LEU A 34 -1.68 1.93 2.92
N ARG A 35 -2.32 1.94 1.75
CA ARG A 35 -2.29 0.85 0.78
C ARG A 35 -1.81 1.41 -0.54
N LEU A 36 -0.62 0.97 -0.97
CA LEU A 36 -0.11 1.21 -2.31
C LEU A 36 -0.54 0.03 -3.19
N GLN A 37 -1.44 0.28 -4.13
CA GLN A 37 -1.86 -0.69 -5.13
C GLN A 37 -1.25 -0.33 -6.48
N VAL A 38 -0.62 -1.30 -7.14
CA VAL A 38 -0.12 -1.18 -8.51
C VAL A 38 -0.92 -2.12 -9.40
N GLU A 39 -1.53 -1.57 -10.44
CA GLU A 39 -2.32 -2.27 -11.44
C GLU A 39 -1.60 -2.16 -12.80
N VAL A 40 -1.51 -3.27 -13.52
CA VAL A 40 -0.99 -3.31 -14.87
C VAL A 40 -2.03 -3.94 -15.79
N GLU A 41 -2.42 -3.23 -16.83
CA GLU A 41 -3.35 -3.71 -17.85
C GLU A 41 -2.63 -3.78 -19.21
N GLY A 42 -2.40 -5.00 -19.69
CA GLY A 42 -1.86 -5.27 -21.01
C GLY A 42 -2.91 -5.03 -22.09
N TYR A 43 -2.47 -4.63 -23.28
CA TYR A 43 -3.35 -4.43 -24.44
C TYR A 43 -3.88 -5.75 -25.04
N ASP A 44 -3.42 -6.89 -24.51
CA ASP A 44 -3.97 -8.22 -24.72
C ASP A 44 -5.16 -8.53 -23.77
N GLY A 45 -5.53 -7.57 -22.90
CA GLY A 45 -6.60 -7.69 -21.93
C GLY A 45 -6.18 -8.31 -20.59
N ARG A 46 -4.92 -8.74 -20.43
CA ARG A 46 -4.45 -9.29 -19.15
C ARG A 46 -4.30 -8.19 -18.11
N ARG A 47 -4.71 -8.49 -16.87
CA ARG A 47 -4.62 -7.58 -15.73
C ARG A 47 -3.82 -8.20 -14.61
N TYR A 48 -2.95 -7.39 -14.00
CA TYR A 48 -2.14 -7.76 -12.85
C TYR A 48 -2.35 -6.71 -11.76
N THR A 49 -2.46 -7.16 -10.51
CA THR A 49 -2.64 -6.26 -9.37
C THR A 49 -1.78 -6.75 -8.21
N GLU A 50 -1.02 -5.85 -7.62
CA GLU A 50 -0.25 -6.12 -6.40
C GLU A 50 -0.43 -4.96 -5.40
N GLN A 51 -0.40 -5.28 -4.10
CA GLN A 51 -0.61 -4.29 -3.04
C GLN A 51 0.47 -4.39 -1.95
N ARG A 52 0.90 -3.25 -1.44
CA ARG A 52 1.69 -3.11 -0.21
C ARG A 52 0.88 -2.34 0.83
N THR A 53 0.85 -2.85 2.06
CA THR A 53 0.13 -2.23 3.18
C THR A 53 1.12 -1.73 4.22
N TYR A 54 1.01 -0.44 4.56
CA TYR A 54 1.80 0.21 5.59
C TYR A 54 0.92 0.49 6.79
N GLY A 55 1.24 -0.14 7.90
CA GLY A 55 0.42 -0.09 9.09
C GLY A 55 1.08 -0.81 10.24
N ARG A 56 0.36 -0.84 11.35
CA ARG A 56 0.78 -1.56 12.55
C ARG A 56 -0.05 -2.83 12.70
N VAL A 57 0.60 -3.89 13.19
CA VAL A 57 -0.03 -5.14 13.59
C VAL A 57 0.23 -5.32 15.07
N THR A 58 -0.83 -5.27 15.87
CA THR A 58 -0.77 -5.41 17.33
C THR A 58 -1.42 -6.74 17.73
N VAL A 59 -0.83 -7.43 18.71
CA VAL A 59 -1.33 -8.70 19.24
C VAL A 59 -1.71 -8.58 20.72
N ASP A 60 -2.60 -9.46 21.17
CA ASP A 60 -2.90 -9.65 22.59
C ASP A 60 -1.85 -10.52 23.31
N ALA A 61 -2.06 -10.76 24.61
CA ALA A 61 -1.20 -11.59 25.45
C ALA A 61 -1.08 -13.06 24.96
N ARG A 62 -2.01 -13.54 24.14
CA ARG A 62 -2.00 -14.90 23.56
C ARG A 62 -1.38 -14.91 22.16
N GLY A 63 -0.92 -13.77 21.66
CA GLY A 63 -0.37 -13.62 20.32
C GLY A 63 -1.42 -13.50 19.21
N LYS A 64 -2.70 -13.32 19.53
CA LYS A 64 -3.75 -13.12 18.52
C LYS A 64 -3.69 -11.70 17.97
N THR A 65 -3.66 -11.57 16.64
CA THR A 65 -3.78 -10.27 15.97
C THR A 65 -5.12 -9.60 16.27
N LEU A 66 -5.06 -8.34 16.65
CA LEU A 66 -6.23 -7.53 17.00
C LEU A 66 -6.65 -6.68 15.79
N GLY A 67 -7.90 -6.86 15.36
CA GLY A 67 -8.48 -6.19 14.18
C GLY A 67 -9.55 -5.15 14.51
N LEU A 68 -9.87 -4.95 15.79
CA LEU A 68 -10.84 -3.97 16.26
C LEU A 68 -10.15 -2.94 17.14
N GLU A 69 -10.46 -1.66 16.90
CA GLU A 69 -9.73 -0.55 17.52
C GLU A 69 -9.81 -0.59 19.05
N HIS A 70 -11.00 -0.81 19.61
CA HIS A 70 -11.18 -0.93 21.06
C HIS A 70 -10.42 -2.13 21.62
N GLU A 71 -10.30 -3.25 20.89
CA GLU A 71 -9.50 -4.38 21.35
C GLU A 71 -8.01 -4.03 21.36
N VAL A 72 -7.51 -3.31 20.36
CA VAL A 72 -6.11 -2.87 20.33
C VAL A 72 -5.79 -1.99 21.55
N PHE A 73 -6.69 -1.08 21.91
CA PHE A 73 -6.49 -0.23 23.10
C PHE A 73 -6.61 -0.99 24.43
N LEU A 74 -7.53 -1.96 24.53
CA LEU A 74 -7.83 -2.64 25.80
C LEU A 74 -6.99 -3.91 26.03
N ARG A 75 -6.58 -4.61 24.96
CA ARG A 75 -5.95 -5.92 25.01
C ARG A 75 -4.60 -5.99 24.31
N GLY A 76 -4.24 -4.97 23.54
CA GLY A 76 -2.95 -4.92 22.84
C GLY A 76 -1.80 -4.88 23.82
N VAL A 77 -0.86 -5.82 23.70
CA VAL A 77 0.31 -5.88 24.59
C VAL A 77 1.62 -5.58 23.86
N ARG A 78 1.68 -5.84 22.56
CA ARG A 78 2.86 -5.53 21.74
C ARG A 78 2.52 -5.42 20.26
N ASP A 79 3.37 -4.68 19.56
CA ASP A 79 3.36 -4.61 18.11
C ASP A 79 4.29 -5.69 17.55
N VAL A 80 3.77 -6.52 16.64
CA VAL A 80 4.57 -7.55 15.93
C VAL A 80 5.08 -7.04 14.59
N SER A 81 4.51 -5.94 14.08
CA SER A 81 4.99 -5.22 12.90
C SER A 81 4.51 -3.77 12.92
N ASP A 82 5.36 -2.85 12.48
CA ASP A 82 5.00 -1.45 12.23
C ASP A 82 5.74 -0.96 10.98
N THR A 83 5.08 -1.04 9.83
CA THR A 83 5.63 -0.66 8.53
C THR A 83 5.21 0.74 8.09
N ARG A 84 4.64 1.54 8.99
CA ARG A 84 4.27 2.94 8.71
C ARG A 84 5.50 3.75 8.27
N LEU A 85 5.28 4.75 7.42
CA LEU A 85 6.36 5.59 6.92
C LEU A 85 6.83 6.52 8.04
N LEU A 86 8.11 6.49 8.41
CA LEU A 86 8.71 7.38 9.41
C LEU A 86 8.64 8.85 8.96
N ALA A 87 8.84 9.78 9.89
CA ALA A 87 8.94 11.20 9.57
C ALA A 87 10.08 11.44 8.57
N GLY A 88 9.79 12.11 7.45
CA GLY A 88 10.78 12.36 6.39
C GLY A 88 11.21 11.13 5.59
N GLU A 89 10.66 9.95 5.86
CA GLU A 89 11.08 8.72 5.18
C GLU A 89 10.82 8.80 3.67
N LYS A 90 11.81 8.35 2.90
CA LYS A 90 11.67 8.00 1.48
C LYS A 90 11.80 6.47 1.36
N ARG A 91 10.74 5.82 0.90
CA ARG A 91 10.70 4.37 0.71
C ARG A 91 10.51 4.06 -0.77
N GLN A 92 11.29 3.13 -1.29
CA GLN A 92 11.14 2.62 -2.65
C GLN A 92 10.55 1.22 -2.60
N GLU A 93 9.48 1.03 -3.38
CA GLU A 93 8.77 -0.22 -3.50
C GLU A 93 8.91 -0.74 -4.92
N GLN A 94 9.31 -2.00 -5.05
CA GLN A 94 9.51 -2.65 -6.32
C GLN A 94 8.46 -3.75 -6.52
N PHE A 95 7.84 -3.70 -7.69
CA PHE A 95 6.85 -4.66 -8.17
C PHE A 95 7.34 -5.25 -9.48
N SER A 96 7.09 -6.55 -9.72
CA SER A 96 7.49 -7.23 -10.94
C SER A 96 6.32 -8.01 -11.51
N PHE A 97 5.95 -7.71 -12.75
CA PHE A 97 4.80 -8.30 -13.43
C PHE A 97 5.25 -9.07 -14.67
N ALA A 98 4.71 -10.27 -14.88
CA ALA A 98 5.03 -11.10 -16.03
C ALA A 98 4.28 -10.61 -17.30
N VAL A 99 4.63 -9.42 -17.76
CA VAL A 99 4.11 -8.78 -18.97
C VAL A 99 5.03 -9.13 -20.14
N PRO A 100 4.53 -9.80 -21.20
CA PRO A 100 5.33 -10.17 -22.36
C PRO A 100 6.15 -9.00 -22.94
N PRO A 101 7.38 -9.27 -23.44
CA PRO A 101 8.17 -8.28 -24.16
C PRO A 101 7.38 -7.68 -25.34
N GLY A 102 7.48 -6.36 -25.53
CA GLY A 102 6.82 -5.65 -26.63
C GLY A 102 5.30 -5.49 -26.50
N LEU A 103 4.66 -6.11 -25.51
CA LEU A 103 3.23 -5.91 -25.24
C LEU A 103 3.02 -4.58 -24.53
N GLN A 104 2.35 -3.64 -25.20
CA GLN A 104 1.96 -2.37 -24.60
C GLN A 104 1.10 -2.59 -23.34
N ALA A 105 1.35 -1.81 -22.29
CA ALA A 105 0.62 -1.90 -21.04
C ALA A 105 0.38 -0.53 -20.40
N THR A 106 -0.75 -0.37 -19.71
CA THR A 106 -0.99 0.76 -18.81
C THR A 106 -0.62 0.35 -17.39
N VAL A 107 0.21 1.14 -16.72
CA VAL A 107 0.53 0.99 -15.30
C VAL A 107 -0.18 2.09 -14.52
N LYS A 108 -0.89 1.71 -13.46
CA LYS A 108 -1.54 2.61 -12.52
C LYS A 108 -1.07 2.32 -11.10
N ALA A 109 -0.58 3.33 -10.40
CA ALA A 109 -0.25 3.25 -8.98
C ALA A 109 -1.21 4.14 -8.19
N SER A 110 -1.87 3.57 -7.18
CA SER A 110 -2.83 4.27 -6.32
C SER A 110 -2.38 4.17 -4.86
N LEU A 111 -2.26 5.30 -4.19
CA LEU A 111 -2.03 5.34 -2.74
C LEU A 111 -3.33 5.71 -2.03
N THR A 112 -3.84 4.77 -1.26
CA THR A 112 -5.11 4.88 -0.57
C THR A 112 -4.89 4.85 0.93
N TYR A 113 -5.54 5.75 1.64
CA TYR A 113 -5.55 5.77 3.09
C TYR A 113 -6.81 5.13 3.62
N TYR A 114 -6.61 4.13 4.49
CA TYR A 114 -7.65 3.30 5.05
C TYR A 114 -7.87 3.71 6.50
N TYR A 115 -9.05 4.25 6.80
CA TYR A 115 -9.34 4.98 8.04
C TYR A 115 -9.60 4.05 9.23
N SER A 116 -10.42 3.02 9.08
CA SER A 116 -10.77 2.10 10.17
C SER A 116 -11.58 0.89 9.67
N PRO A 117 -11.40 -0.31 10.25
CA PRO A 117 -12.23 -1.48 9.99
C PRO A 117 -13.67 -1.37 10.51
N MET A 118 -14.03 -0.29 11.22
CA MET A 118 -15.41 -0.04 11.67
C MET A 118 -16.28 0.68 10.64
N ALA A 119 -15.73 1.12 9.52
CA ALA A 119 -16.50 1.85 8.53
C ALA A 119 -17.48 0.90 7.81
N ARG A 120 -18.74 1.34 7.71
CA ARG A 120 -19.88 0.54 7.26
C ARG A 120 -19.97 0.42 5.74
N ASP A 121 -19.30 1.31 5.00
CA ASP A 121 -19.19 1.28 3.55
C ASP A 121 -17.75 1.56 3.08
N GLU A 122 -17.47 1.28 1.80
CA GLU A 122 -16.14 1.52 1.22
C GLU A 122 -15.72 3.00 1.19
N ARG A 123 -16.66 3.94 1.05
CA ARG A 123 -16.38 5.38 0.95
C ARG A 123 -15.97 5.99 2.29
N GLN A 124 -16.46 5.42 3.39
CA GLN A 124 -16.08 5.73 4.76
C GLN A 124 -14.77 5.02 5.16
N GLN A 125 -14.44 3.91 4.49
CA GLN A 125 -13.24 3.14 4.77
C GLN A 125 -11.98 3.75 4.15
N LYS A 126 -12.08 4.37 2.96
CA LYS A 126 -10.90 4.69 2.15
C LYS A 126 -10.97 6.06 1.47
N VAL A 127 -9.86 6.80 1.52
CA VAL A 127 -9.64 8.00 0.71
C VAL A 127 -8.44 7.75 -0.20
N THR A 128 -8.64 7.82 -1.52
CA THR A 128 -7.53 7.76 -2.48
C THR A 128 -6.90 9.14 -2.57
N PHE A 129 -5.64 9.27 -2.16
CA PHE A 129 -4.95 10.55 -2.14
C PHE A 129 -4.26 10.87 -3.46
N LEU A 130 -3.71 9.84 -4.11
CA LEU A 130 -2.91 10.02 -5.31
C LEU A 130 -3.09 8.82 -6.23
N GLN A 131 -3.28 9.12 -7.51
CA GLN A 131 -3.26 8.14 -8.57
C GLN A 131 -2.29 8.61 -9.65
N LEU A 132 -1.32 7.77 -9.98
CA LEU A 132 -0.40 7.97 -11.09
C LEU A 132 -0.75 6.96 -12.18
N ARG A 133 -0.72 7.40 -13.43
CA ARG A 133 -0.95 6.54 -14.60
C ARG A 133 0.17 6.77 -15.62
N GLN A 134 0.72 5.70 -16.15
CA GLN A 134 1.77 5.73 -17.17
C GLN A 134 1.50 4.67 -18.22
N LEU A 135 1.64 5.05 -19.50
CA LEU A 135 1.64 4.12 -20.62
C LEU A 135 3.07 3.61 -20.82
N VAL A 136 3.23 2.29 -20.95
CA VAL A 136 4.51 1.62 -21.18
C VAL A 136 4.44 0.89 -22.51
N LYS A 137 5.44 1.11 -23.36
CA LYS A 137 5.62 0.39 -24.62
C LYS A 137 6.56 -0.80 -24.36
#